data_AF-A0A177EBV0-F1
#
_entry.id   AF-A0A177EBV0-F1
#
_cell.length_a   1.000
_cell.length_b   1.000
_cell.length_c   1.000
_cell.angle_alpha   90.00
_cell.angle_beta   90.00
_cell.angle_gamma   90.00
#
_symmetry.space_group_name_H-M   'P 1'
#
loop_
_entity.id
_entity.type
_entity.pdbx_description
1 polymer ?
#
loop_
_entity_poly.entity_id
_entity_poly.type
_entity_poly.pdbx_seq_one_letter_code
_entity_poly.pdbx_strand_id
1 'polypeptide(L)'
;MNGSFEDELEFFSFLPSEFHLEVYTMITREMEASLGEEKPNTREKIDLIEAAIERNMLIFERFILRNILTFPESYVYERRLTAETLPPASEMKSALLSLSLHKETLFCAQDSLAHKRSLREKLEQRLTELSGISDLQGIVDGLKQLNLLVRSTREVKKKCITRTIPAKPVKRELEEEIRRRECSELERRFPIDILSHLEALVTSK
;
A
#
# COMPACT_ATOMS: atom_id res chain seq x y z
N MET A 1 -4.61 -35.73 -28.81
CA MET A 1 -3.32 -35.26 -28.28
C MET A 1 -3.44 -33.75 -28.18
N ASN A 2 -3.83 -33.26 -27.01
CA ASN A 2 -3.93 -31.83 -26.73
C ASN A 2 -2.73 -31.49 -25.84
N GLY A 3 -1.56 -31.39 -26.45
CA GLY A 3 -0.41 -30.71 -25.85
C GLY A 3 -0.29 -29.40 -26.60
N SER A 4 -0.53 -28.26 -25.95
CA SER A 4 -0.24 -26.99 -26.57
C SER A 4 1.28 -26.93 -26.78
N PHE A 5 1.73 -26.62 -28.01
CA PHE A 5 3.13 -26.39 -28.34
C PHE A 5 3.65 -25.08 -27.70
N GLU A 6 3.25 -24.77 -26.47
CA GLU A 6 3.56 -23.50 -25.81
C GLU A 6 5.05 -23.36 -25.53
N ASP A 7 5.68 -24.42 -25.06
CA ASP A 7 7.11 -24.42 -24.73
C ASP A 7 7.94 -24.33 -26.01
N GLU A 8 7.57 -25.09 -27.04
CA GLU A 8 8.18 -25.03 -28.36
C GLU A 8 7.96 -23.67 -29.02
N LEU A 9 6.76 -23.08 -28.90
CA LEU A 9 6.45 -21.76 -29.42
C LEU A 9 7.32 -20.69 -28.76
N GLU A 10 7.48 -20.74 -27.43
CA GLU A 10 8.35 -19.80 -26.71
C GLU A 10 9.81 -19.97 -27.13
N PHE A 11 10.29 -21.22 -27.24
CA PHE A 11 11.68 -21.51 -27.59
C PHE A 11 12.03 -21.13 -29.03
N PHE A 12 11.22 -21.58 -30.00
CA PHE A 12 11.46 -21.37 -31.43
C PHE A 12 11.01 -19.98 -31.90
N SER A 13 10.13 -19.31 -31.15
CA SER A 13 9.50 -18.03 -31.54
C SER A 13 8.67 -18.10 -32.83
N PHE A 14 8.27 -19.31 -33.24
CA PHE A 14 7.32 -19.58 -34.30
C PHE A 14 6.53 -20.84 -33.98
N LEU A 15 5.34 -21.00 -34.59
CA LEU A 15 4.52 -22.18 -34.36
C LEU A 15 5.05 -23.37 -35.18
N PRO A 16 5.45 -24.50 -34.56
CA PRO A 16 6.01 -25.64 -35.28
C PRO A 16 5.12 -26.17 -36.41
N SER A 17 3.79 -26.12 -36.25
CA SER A 17 2.84 -26.56 -37.28
C SER A 17 2.78 -25.64 -38.49
N GLU A 18 3.24 -24.40 -38.42
CA GLU A 18 3.22 -23.47 -39.56
C GLU A 18 4.50 -23.53 -40.39
N PHE A 19 5.60 -24.00 -39.80
CA PHE A 19 6.91 -24.06 -40.48
C PHE A 19 6.88 -24.89 -41.78
N HIS A 20 6.18 -26.03 -41.79
CA HIS A 20 6.09 -26.87 -42.99
C HIS A 20 5.38 -26.15 -44.15
N LEU A 21 4.43 -25.26 -43.85
CA LEU A 21 3.65 -24.52 -44.84
C LEU A 21 4.52 -23.45 -45.51
N GLU A 22 5.38 -22.78 -44.73
CA GLU A 22 6.36 -21.84 -45.26
C GLU A 22 7.34 -22.54 -46.21
N VAL A 23 7.89 -23.68 -45.79
CA VAL A 23 8.79 -24.50 -46.62
C VAL A 23 8.08 -24.96 -47.90
N TYR A 24 6.84 -25.45 -47.79
CA TYR A 24 6.03 -25.84 -48.95
C TYR A 24 5.87 -24.68 -49.94
N THR A 25 5.49 -23.51 -49.44
CA THR A 25 5.29 -22.31 -50.27
C THR A 25 6.57 -21.89 -50.98
N MET A 26 7.71 -21.95 -50.31
CA MET A 26 9.01 -21.64 -50.92
C MET A 26 9.39 -22.64 -52.02
N ILE A 27 9.18 -23.95 -51.78
CA ILE A 27 9.46 -24.99 -52.77
C ILE A 27 8.56 -24.82 -54.00
N THR A 28 7.25 -24.62 -53.80
CA THR A 28 6.31 -24.43 -54.91
C THR A 28 6.64 -23.19 -55.72
N ARG A 29 6.97 -22.07 -55.06
CA ARG A 29 7.38 -20.84 -55.73
C ARG A 29 8.65 -21.01 -56.56
N GLU A 30 9.66 -21.69 -56.01
CA GLU A 30 10.91 -21.94 -56.74
C GLU A 30 10.71 -22.91 -57.90
N MET A 31 9.85 -23.91 -57.72
CA MET A 31 9.44 -24.84 -58.75
C MET A 31 8.75 -24.10 -59.91
N GLU A 32 7.76 -23.26 -59.62
CA GLU A 32 7.07 -22.40 -60.61
C GLU A 32 8.05 -21.48 -61.34
N ALA A 33 8.96 -20.82 -60.60
CA ALA A 33 9.97 -19.94 -61.18
C ALA A 33 10.95 -20.69 -62.10
N SER A 34 11.32 -21.92 -61.73
CA SER A 34 12.23 -22.78 -62.50
C SER A 34 11.57 -23.38 -63.74
N LEU A 35 10.26 -23.63 -63.68
CA LEU A 35 9.51 -24.22 -64.79
C LEU A 35 9.12 -23.21 -65.87
N GLY A 36 9.07 -21.90 -65.55
CA GLY A 36 8.77 -20.84 -66.51
C GLY A 36 7.44 -21.00 -67.26
N GLU A 37 7.15 -20.10 -68.21
CA GLU A 37 6.04 -20.25 -69.17
C GLU A 37 6.37 -21.34 -70.21
N GLU A 38 6.55 -22.59 -69.77
CA GLU A 38 6.80 -23.69 -70.71
C GLU A 38 5.52 -24.22 -71.39
N LYS A 39 5.73 -24.74 -72.60
CA LYS A 39 4.73 -25.14 -73.60
C LYS A 39 3.66 -26.09 -73.02
N PRO A 40 2.45 -26.15 -73.61
CA PRO A 40 1.30 -26.91 -73.09
C PRO A 40 1.55 -28.42 -72.79
N ASN A 41 2.60 -29.03 -73.33
CA ASN A 41 2.98 -30.43 -73.06
C ASN A 41 3.74 -30.67 -71.74
N THR A 42 4.14 -29.63 -70.99
CA THR A 42 4.80 -29.79 -69.68
C THR A 42 3.82 -29.76 -68.51
N ARG A 43 2.58 -29.29 -68.70
CA ARG A 43 1.62 -29.12 -67.59
C ARG A 43 1.32 -30.43 -66.85
N GLU A 44 1.09 -31.53 -67.57
CA GLU A 44 0.86 -32.85 -66.93
C GLU A 44 2.05 -33.33 -66.08
N LYS A 45 3.28 -32.99 -66.47
CA LYS A 45 4.49 -33.32 -65.69
C LYS A 45 4.60 -32.43 -64.46
N ILE A 46 4.18 -31.17 -64.56
CA ILE A 46 4.14 -30.24 -63.42
C ILE A 46 3.13 -30.74 -62.39
N ASP A 47 1.92 -31.12 -62.82
CA ASP A 47 0.89 -31.63 -61.91
C ASP A 47 1.36 -32.93 -61.20
N LEU A 48 2.12 -33.80 -61.89
CA LEU A 48 2.74 -34.99 -61.28
C LEU A 48 3.81 -34.64 -60.24
N ILE A 49 4.61 -33.59 -60.49
CA ILE A 49 5.63 -33.11 -59.57
C ILE A 49 4.97 -32.46 -58.35
N GLU A 50 3.95 -31.63 -58.54
CA GLU A 50 3.15 -31.02 -57.47
C GLU A 50 2.56 -32.09 -56.54
N ALA A 51 1.90 -33.11 -57.10
CA ALA A 51 1.33 -34.21 -56.32
C ALA A 51 2.40 -35.01 -55.54
N ALA A 52 3.61 -35.14 -56.09
CA ALA A 52 4.72 -35.79 -55.40
C ALA A 52 5.27 -34.91 -54.26
N ILE A 53 5.37 -33.60 -54.46
CA ILE A 53 5.79 -32.63 -53.45
C ILE A 53 4.79 -32.62 -52.30
N GLU A 54 3.49 -32.50 -52.56
CA GLU A 54 2.45 -32.51 -51.52
C GLU A 54 2.56 -33.76 -50.63
N ARG A 55 2.69 -34.93 -51.24
CA ARG A 55 2.83 -36.20 -50.51
C ARG A 55 4.08 -36.23 -49.64
N ASN A 56 5.22 -35.79 -50.19
CA ASN A 56 6.49 -35.77 -49.47
C ASN A 56 6.48 -34.73 -48.34
N MET A 57 5.81 -33.60 -48.55
CA MET A 57 5.68 -32.55 -47.53
C MET A 57 4.82 -32.98 -46.36
N LEU A 58 3.81 -33.82 -46.57
CA LEU A 58 3.05 -34.42 -45.47
C LEU A 58 3.88 -35.42 -44.64
N ILE A 59 4.79 -36.16 -45.28
CA ILE A 59 5.74 -37.03 -44.58
C ILE A 59 6.75 -36.18 -43.79
N PHE A 60 7.25 -35.12 -44.43
CA PHE A 60 8.17 -34.16 -43.84
C PHE A 60 7.56 -33.49 -42.61
N GLU A 61 6.34 -32.96 -42.70
CA GLU A 61 5.60 -32.35 -41.60
C GLU A 61 5.56 -33.29 -40.37
N ARG A 62 5.15 -34.54 -40.57
CA ARG A 62 5.09 -35.52 -39.48
C ARG A 62 6.46 -35.80 -38.88
N PHE A 63 7.49 -35.87 -39.71
CA PHE A 63 8.85 -36.12 -39.26
C PHE A 63 9.40 -34.96 -38.43
N ILE A 64 9.27 -33.73 -38.94
CA ILE A 64 9.81 -32.55 -38.26
C ILE A 64 9.07 -32.26 -36.97
N LEU A 65 7.72 -32.36 -36.95
CA LEU A 65 6.95 -32.14 -35.75
C LEU A 65 7.37 -33.16 -34.70
N ARG A 66 7.36 -34.45 -35.03
CA ARG A 66 7.64 -35.50 -34.04
C ARG A 66 9.08 -35.53 -33.54
N ASN A 67 10.07 -35.24 -34.38
CA ASN A 67 11.48 -35.54 -34.08
C ASN A 67 12.39 -34.32 -33.95
N ILE A 68 11.98 -33.16 -34.46
CA ILE A 68 12.84 -31.97 -34.53
C ILE A 68 12.25 -30.82 -33.71
N LEU A 69 10.97 -30.51 -33.94
CA LEU A 69 10.31 -29.31 -33.45
C LEU A 69 9.39 -29.56 -32.25
N THR A 70 9.39 -30.76 -31.68
CA THR A 70 8.70 -31.09 -30.43
C THR A 70 9.71 -31.54 -29.40
N PHE A 71 9.56 -31.06 -28.17
CA PHE A 71 10.40 -31.54 -27.07
C PHE A 71 10.03 -32.98 -26.67
N PRO A 72 11.01 -33.79 -26.26
CA PRO A 72 10.72 -35.08 -25.65
C PRO A 72 9.83 -34.91 -24.42
N GLU A 73 8.89 -35.82 -24.16
CA GLU A 73 8.00 -35.75 -22.98
C GLU A 73 8.77 -35.73 -21.63
N SER A 74 10.00 -36.23 -21.62
CA SER A 74 10.89 -36.22 -20.46
C SER A 74 11.68 -34.93 -20.28
N TYR A 75 11.67 -34.05 -21.28
CA TYR A 75 12.38 -32.78 -21.24
C TYR A 75 11.49 -31.72 -20.59
N VAL A 76 12.04 -31.00 -19.61
CA VAL A 76 11.36 -29.87 -18.96
C VAL A 76 12.00 -28.60 -19.47
N TYR A 77 11.26 -27.80 -20.23
CA TYR A 77 11.74 -26.52 -20.72
C TYR A 77 11.72 -25.48 -19.59
N GLU A 78 12.89 -24.93 -19.26
CA GLU A 78 13.00 -23.79 -18.35
C GLU A 78 12.64 -22.51 -19.11
N ARG A 79 11.37 -22.09 -19.01
CA ARG A 79 10.88 -20.85 -19.61
C ARG A 79 11.71 -19.66 -19.15
N ARG A 80 11.93 -18.70 -20.05
CA ARG A 80 12.61 -17.46 -19.67
C ARG A 80 11.71 -16.70 -18.70
N LEU A 81 12.28 -16.18 -17.61
CA LEU A 81 11.60 -15.25 -16.71
C LEU A 81 11.25 -13.96 -17.47
N THR A 82 10.19 -14.01 -18.25
CA THR A 82 9.52 -12.83 -18.81
C THR A 82 8.57 -12.28 -17.74
N ALA A 83 8.31 -10.97 -17.79
CA ALA A 83 7.52 -10.25 -16.78
C ALA A 83 6.07 -10.78 -16.57
N GLU A 84 5.62 -11.70 -17.42
CA GLU A 84 4.29 -12.32 -17.38
C GLU A 84 4.25 -13.74 -16.80
N THR A 85 5.40 -14.30 -16.39
CA THR A 85 5.40 -15.59 -15.70
C THR A 85 4.75 -15.45 -14.34
N LEU A 86 3.49 -15.91 -14.25
CA LEU A 86 2.75 -15.97 -13.00
C LEU A 86 3.56 -16.82 -12.01
N PRO A 87 3.78 -16.33 -10.77
CA PRO A 87 4.53 -17.08 -9.79
C PRO A 87 3.83 -18.41 -9.50
N PRO A 88 4.57 -19.43 -9.04
CA PRO A 88 4.01 -20.76 -8.77
C PRO A 88 2.75 -20.67 -7.91
N ALA A 89 1.78 -21.54 -8.16
CA ALA A 89 0.42 -21.45 -7.58
C ALA A 89 0.40 -21.37 -6.03
N SER A 90 1.43 -21.86 -5.34
CA SER A 90 1.62 -21.70 -3.89
C SER A 90 1.86 -20.25 -3.49
N GLU A 91 2.68 -19.52 -4.24
CA GLU A 91 2.97 -18.11 -4.02
C GLU A 91 1.76 -17.24 -4.37
N MET A 92 1.05 -17.56 -5.46
CA MET A 92 -0.21 -16.88 -5.80
C MET A 92 -1.26 -17.00 -4.69
N LYS A 93 -1.40 -18.17 -4.05
CA LYS A 93 -2.33 -18.33 -2.91
C LYS A 93 -1.96 -17.43 -1.73
N SER A 94 -0.68 -17.36 -1.38
CA SER A 94 -0.22 -16.46 -0.32
C SER A 94 -0.41 -14.98 -0.66
N ALA A 95 -0.17 -14.60 -1.93
CA ALA A 95 -0.36 -13.24 -2.41
C ALA A 95 -1.85 -12.84 -2.46
N LEU A 96 -2.73 -13.77 -2.82
CA LEU A 96 -4.19 -13.56 -2.78
C LEU A 96 -4.69 -13.37 -1.35
N LEU A 97 -4.22 -14.20 -0.41
CA LEU A 97 -4.58 -14.07 1.01
C LEU A 97 -4.09 -12.74 1.58
N SER A 98 -2.86 -12.31 1.27
CA SER A 98 -2.34 -11.03 1.73
C SER A 98 -3.09 -9.84 1.13
N LEU A 99 -3.45 -9.90 -0.16
CA LEU A 99 -4.29 -8.90 -0.82
C LEU A 99 -5.69 -8.82 -0.21
N SER A 100 -6.34 -9.95 0.05
CA SER A 100 -7.64 -10.00 0.72
C SER A 100 -7.58 -9.36 2.11
N LEU A 101 -6.53 -9.67 2.88
CA LEU A 101 -6.33 -9.09 4.20
C LEU A 101 -6.09 -7.58 4.12
N HIS A 102 -5.28 -7.14 3.15
CA HIS A 102 -5.04 -5.71 2.93
C HIS A 102 -6.32 -4.96 2.52
N LYS A 103 -7.15 -5.57 1.67
CA LYS A 103 -8.46 -5.02 1.28
C LYS A 103 -9.38 -4.86 2.49
N GLU A 104 -9.44 -5.85 3.38
CA GLU A 104 -10.21 -5.78 4.63
C GLU A 104 -9.72 -4.61 5.51
N THR A 105 -8.40 -4.46 5.66
CA THR A 105 -7.84 -3.37 6.47
C THR A 105 -8.15 -1.98 5.90
N LEU A 106 -8.12 -1.84 4.57
CA LEU A 106 -8.51 -0.60 3.89
C LEU A 106 -9.99 -0.29 4.10
N PHE A 107 -10.85 -1.30 4.04
CA PHE A 107 -12.28 -1.14 4.29
C PHE A 107 -12.55 -0.65 5.72
N CYS A 108 -11.96 -1.31 6.73
CA CYS A 108 -12.07 -0.88 8.12
C CYS A 108 -11.52 0.54 8.35
N ALA A 109 -10.41 0.90 7.70
CA ALA A 109 -9.83 2.24 7.80
C ALA A 109 -10.76 3.30 7.18
N GLN A 110 -11.41 2.98 6.06
CA GLN A 110 -12.36 3.85 5.39
C GLN A 110 -13.62 4.09 6.26
N ASP A 111 -14.17 3.04 6.87
CA ASP A 111 -15.30 3.14 7.79
C ASP A 111 -14.94 3.95 9.04
N SER A 112 -13.75 3.72 9.62
CA SER A 112 -13.26 4.51 10.74
C SER A 112 -13.13 5.99 10.39
N LEU A 113 -12.68 6.29 9.17
CA LEU A 113 -12.53 7.66 8.69
C LEU A 113 -13.89 8.33 8.43
N ALA A 114 -14.85 7.60 7.87
CA ALA A 114 -16.23 8.07 7.71
C ALA A 114 -16.88 8.38 9.08
N HIS A 115 -16.68 7.49 10.06
CA HIS A 115 -17.18 7.71 11.42
C HIS A 115 -16.56 8.95 12.07
N LYS A 116 -15.24 9.12 11.95
CA LYS A 116 -14.53 10.32 12.46
C LYS A 116 -14.99 11.61 11.78
N ARG A 117 -15.29 11.59 10.48
CA ARG A 117 -15.87 12.74 9.77
C ARG A 117 -17.24 13.10 10.32
N SER A 118 -18.14 12.12 10.46
CA SER A 118 -19.47 12.36 11.04
C SER A 118 -19.39 12.89 12.47
N LEU A 119 -18.47 12.36 13.29
CA LEU A 119 -18.26 12.87 14.65
C LEU A 119 -17.76 14.32 14.65
N ARG A 120 -16.84 14.64 13.74
CA ARG A 120 -16.32 16.00 13.58
C ARG A 120 -17.41 16.97 13.17
N GLU A 121 -18.26 16.63 12.21
CA GLU A 121 -19.41 17.44 11.80
C GLU A 121 -20.37 17.68 12.97
N LYS A 122 -20.69 16.65 13.75
CA LYS A 122 -21.51 16.78 14.96
C LYS A 122 -20.89 17.71 15.99
N LEU A 123 -19.56 17.63 16.19
CA LEU A 123 -18.85 18.50 17.12
C LEU A 123 -18.82 19.95 16.63
N GLU A 124 -18.60 20.18 15.33
CA GLU A 124 -18.65 21.52 14.71
C GLU A 124 -20.05 22.12 14.87
N GLN A 125 -21.11 21.34 14.63
CA GLN A 125 -22.49 21.77 14.85
C GLN A 125 -22.76 22.15 16.32
N ARG A 126 -22.33 21.32 17.28
CA ARG A 126 -22.43 21.63 18.71
C ARG A 126 -21.63 22.87 19.10
N LEU A 127 -20.47 23.08 18.50
CA LEU A 127 -19.64 24.25 18.77
C LEU A 127 -20.31 25.52 18.24
N THR A 128 -20.95 25.48 17.08
CA THR A 128 -21.77 26.60 16.58
C THR A 128 -22.95 26.90 17.50
N GLU A 129 -23.65 25.87 17.99
CA GLU A 129 -24.75 26.03 18.98
C GLU A 129 -24.26 26.69 20.28
N LEU A 130 -23.09 26.27 20.79
CA LEU A 130 -22.49 26.84 22.01
C LEU A 130 -21.96 28.26 21.81
N SER A 131 -21.44 28.58 20.61
CA SER A 131 -20.96 29.93 20.28
C SER A 131 -22.10 30.96 20.18
N GLY A 132 -23.35 30.51 20.02
CA GLY A 132 -24.55 31.34 20.08
C GLY A 132 -24.96 31.76 21.50
N ILE A 133 -24.31 31.24 22.54
CA ILE A 133 -24.55 31.61 23.93
C ILE A 133 -23.56 32.74 24.31
N SER A 134 -24.04 33.97 24.30
CA SER A 134 -23.24 35.21 24.43
C SER A 134 -22.38 35.32 25.70
N ASP A 135 -22.64 34.53 26.75
CA ASP A 135 -21.91 34.57 28.03
C ASP A 135 -20.81 33.50 28.19
N LEU A 136 -20.71 32.51 27.29
CA LEU A 136 -19.71 31.44 27.40
C LEU A 136 -18.34 31.84 26.85
N GLN A 137 -18.28 32.80 25.93
CA GLN A 137 -17.02 33.24 25.32
C GLN A 137 -16.06 33.85 26.36
N GLY A 138 -16.59 34.65 27.29
CA GLY A 138 -15.80 35.20 28.40
C GLY A 138 -15.25 34.12 29.34
N ILE A 139 -16.01 33.06 29.59
CA ILE A 139 -15.57 31.90 30.40
C ILE A 139 -14.49 31.12 29.67
N VAL A 140 -14.64 30.88 28.37
CA VAL A 140 -13.64 30.19 27.53
C VAL A 140 -12.33 30.97 27.48
N ASP A 141 -12.41 32.29 27.32
CA ASP A 141 -11.22 33.14 27.27
C ASP A 141 -10.55 33.24 28.66
N GLY A 142 -11.34 33.29 29.74
CA GLY A 142 -10.84 33.17 31.12
C GLY A 142 -10.12 31.83 31.37
N LEU A 143 -10.69 30.71 30.91
CA LEU A 143 -10.07 29.38 31.04
C LEU A 143 -8.78 29.25 30.22
N LYS A 144 -8.70 29.86 29.03
CA LYS A 144 -7.46 29.93 28.24
C LYS A 144 -6.37 30.71 28.97
N GLN A 145 -6.70 31.87 29.53
CA GLN A 145 -5.76 32.67 30.33
C GLN A 145 -5.28 31.91 31.57
N LEU A 146 -6.18 31.22 32.27
CA LEU A 146 -5.82 30.39 33.42
C LEU A 146 -4.87 29.24 33.01
N ASN A 147 -5.12 28.58 31.88
CA ASN A 147 -4.26 27.49 31.40
C ASN A 147 -2.85 28.01 31.04
N LEU A 148 -2.77 29.17 30.39
CA LEU A 148 -1.50 29.84 30.11
C LEU A 148 -0.75 30.19 31.41
N LEU A 149 -1.45 30.69 32.41
CA LEU A 149 -0.88 31.00 33.72
C LEU A 149 -0.39 29.73 34.44
N VAL A 150 -1.15 28.63 34.40
CA VAL A 150 -0.74 27.35 35.00
C VAL A 150 0.50 26.79 34.31
N ARG A 151 0.59 26.90 32.97
CA ARG A 151 1.78 26.48 32.21
C ARG A 151 3.00 27.35 32.53
N SER A 152 2.84 28.68 32.55
CA SER A 152 3.94 29.58 32.91
C SER A 152 4.40 29.32 34.34
N THR A 153 3.48 29.10 35.28
CA THR A 153 3.78 28.75 36.68
C THR A 153 4.54 27.43 36.78
N ARG A 154 4.17 26.42 35.97
CA ARG A 154 4.93 25.16 35.90
C ARG A 154 6.33 25.36 35.34
N GLU A 155 6.50 26.21 34.33
CA GLU A 155 7.83 26.54 33.79
C GLU A 155 8.70 27.30 34.79
N VAL A 156 8.13 28.28 35.50
CA VAL A 156 8.80 29.02 36.57
C VAL A 156 9.21 28.05 37.68
N LYS A 157 8.30 27.17 38.13
CA LYS A 157 8.61 26.11 39.11
C LYS A 157 9.75 25.22 38.62
N LYS A 158 9.73 24.78 37.35
CA LYS A 158 10.80 23.96 36.77
C LYS A 158 12.14 24.69 36.76
N LYS A 159 12.17 25.98 36.41
CA LYS A 159 13.37 26.85 36.41
C LYS A 159 13.90 27.16 37.81
N CYS A 160 13.02 27.32 38.79
CA CYS A 160 13.41 27.53 40.19
C CYS A 160 13.99 26.25 40.81
N ILE A 161 13.40 25.09 40.51
CA ILE A 161 13.90 23.79 40.99
C ILE A 161 15.27 23.45 40.38
N THR A 162 15.50 23.77 39.10
CA THR A 162 16.82 23.54 38.47
C THR A 162 17.90 24.55 38.89
N ARG A 163 17.55 25.72 39.46
CA ARG A 163 18.52 26.71 39.96
C ARG A 163 18.90 26.54 41.44
N THR A 164 18.19 25.71 42.22
CA THR A 164 18.37 25.59 43.68
C THR A 164 18.96 24.26 44.16
N ILE A 165 19.90 23.67 43.41
CA ILE A 165 20.64 22.49 43.90
C ILE A 165 22.16 22.66 43.67
N PRO A 166 22.93 23.19 44.62
CA PRO A 166 24.20 22.59 44.99
C PRO A 166 23.92 21.43 45.97
N ALA A 167 24.60 20.30 45.74
CA ALA A 167 24.43 19.08 46.51
C ALA A 167 24.84 19.23 47.98
N LYS A 168 24.12 18.50 48.86
CA LYS A 168 24.39 18.09 50.26
C LYS A 168 23.60 18.79 51.39
N PRO A 169 23.38 18.08 52.53
CA PRO A 169 22.07 17.99 53.19
C PRO A 169 21.91 18.98 54.35
N VAL A 170 21.14 20.04 54.14
CA VAL A 170 20.57 20.89 55.21
C VAL A 170 19.05 21.04 54.97
N LYS A 171 18.45 19.98 54.43
CA LYS A 171 17.17 20.09 53.73
C LYS A 171 15.95 20.18 54.63
N ARG A 172 16.00 19.66 55.86
CA ARG A 172 14.82 19.63 56.74
C ARG A 172 14.56 20.93 57.49
N GLU A 173 15.57 21.54 58.09
CA GLU A 173 15.41 22.80 58.84
C GLU A 173 15.08 23.97 57.91
N LEU A 174 15.70 24.02 56.72
CA LEU A 174 15.40 25.05 55.73
C LEU A 174 14.02 24.86 55.09
N GLU A 175 13.57 23.63 54.85
CA GLU A 175 12.20 23.37 54.35
C GLU A 175 11.13 23.73 55.38
N GLU A 176 11.39 23.55 56.68
CA GLU A 176 10.46 23.97 57.74
C GLU A 176 10.44 25.49 57.95
N GLU A 177 11.59 26.16 57.82
CA GLU A 177 11.68 27.62 57.91
C GLU A 177 11.06 28.30 56.67
N ILE A 178 11.23 27.72 55.48
CA ILE A 178 10.57 28.18 54.24
C ILE A 178 9.06 27.98 54.35
N ARG A 179 8.57 26.81 54.82
CA ARG A 179 7.13 26.62 55.05
C ARG A 179 6.55 27.60 56.06
N ARG A 180 7.27 27.89 57.15
CA ARG A 180 6.86 28.91 58.13
C ARG A 180 6.77 30.30 57.51
N ARG A 181 7.76 30.71 56.72
CA ARG A 181 7.75 32.01 56.03
C ARG A 181 6.68 32.09 54.94
N GLU A 182 6.48 31.03 54.17
CA GLU A 182 5.44 30.96 53.13
C GLU A 182 4.03 31.03 53.74
N CYS A 183 3.77 30.33 54.86
CA CYS A 183 2.51 30.46 55.60
C CYS A 183 2.30 31.88 56.14
N SER A 184 3.33 32.51 56.75
CA SER A 184 3.21 33.88 57.26
C SER A 184 3.10 34.95 56.16
N GLU A 185 3.65 34.73 54.96
CA GLU A 185 3.43 35.62 53.81
C GLU A 185 2.05 35.43 53.18
N LEU A 186 1.53 34.20 53.14
CA LEU A 186 0.16 33.93 52.70
C LEU A 186 -0.85 34.61 53.63
N GLU A 187 -0.68 34.51 54.95
CA GLU A 187 -1.52 35.21 55.94
C GLU A 187 -1.46 36.74 55.80
N ARG A 188 -0.33 37.32 55.38
CA ARG A 188 -0.20 38.77 55.12
C ARG A 188 -0.75 39.22 53.77
N ARG A 189 -0.83 38.33 52.78
CA ARG A 189 -1.27 38.63 51.40
C ARG A 189 -2.74 38.32 51.16
N PHE A 190 -3.40 37.62 52.06
CA PHE A 190 -4.86 37.56 52.03
C PHE A 190 -5.41 38.92 52.49
N PRO A 191 -6.21 39.61 51.65
CA PRO A 191 -6.96 40.78 52.09
C PRO A 191 -7.87 40.34 53.24
N ILE A 192 -7.70 40.93 54.43
CA ILE A 192 -8.52 40.65 55.62
C ILE A 192 -10.03 40.82 55.30
N ASP A 193 -10.35 41.64 54.29
CA ASP A 193 -11.70 41.87 53.77
C ASP A 193 -12.37 40.63 53.15
N ILE A 194 -11.59 39.68 52.61
CA ILE A 194 -12.13 38.44 52.00
C ILE A 194 -12.39 37.38 53.07
N LEU A 195 -11.53 37.28 54.08
CA LEU A 195 -11.72 36.36 55.21
C LEU A 195 -12.88 36.80 56.09
N SER A 196 -13.01 38.11 56.35
CA SER A 196 -14.17 38.66 57.09
C SER A 196 -15.49 38.52 56.31
N HIS A 197 -15.49 38.62 54.98
CA HIS A 197 -16.67 38.32 54.15
C HIS A 197 -17.05 36.83 54.17
N LEU A 198 -16.07 35.93 54.19
CA LEU A 198 -16.31 34.49 54.28
C LEU A 198 -16.78 34.06 55.68
N GLU A 199 -16.26 34.64 56.76
CA GLU A 199 -16.73 34.39 58.14
C GLU A 199 -18.15 34.91 58.38
N ALA A 200 -18.51 36.06 57.79
CA ALA A 200 -19.89 36.58 57.82
C ALA A 200 -20.87 35.67 57.05
N LEU A 201 -20.43 35.02 55.96
CA LEU A 201 -21.23 34.06 55.20
C LEU A 201 -21.41 32.71 55.91
N VAL A 202 -20.47 32.32 56.76
CA VAL A 202 -20.51 31.05 57.52
C VAL A 202 -21.28 31.19 58.84
N THR A 203 -21.29 32.37 59.46
CA THR A 203 -22.06 32.66 60.70
C THR A 203 -23.51 33.08 60.44
N SER A 204 -23.92 33.26 59.18
CA SER A 204 -25.29 33.57 58.73
C SER A 204 -26.18 32.31 58.54
N LYS A 205 -26.04 31.31 59.41
CA LYS A 205 -26.97 30.18 59.51
C LYS A 205 -27.44 29.99 60.94
#